data_AF-A0A183FVD3-F1
#
_entry.id   AF-A0A183FVD3-F1
#
_cell.length_a   1.000
_cell.length_b   1.000
_cell.length_c   1.000
_cell.angle_alpha   90.00
_cell.angle_beta   90.00
_cell.angle_gamma   90.00
#
_symmetry.space_group_name_H-M   'P 1'
#
loop_
_entity.id
_entity.type
_entity.pdbx_description
1 polymer ?
#
loop_
_entity_poly.entity_id
_entity_poly.type
_entity_poly.pdbx_seq_one_letter_code
_entity_poly.pdbx_strand_id
1 'polypeptide(L)'
;MNNIELQYLFSSQLVQFQSFTTPAYENKSLNPLDLPVSVRDFWTVQQSDLQGSWRRISEVAPFITHEKFLWAWHVVNTRCIYVENKPHTSVDNSAGDTIAVIPFVDMLNHDPSAQCLATFERYKNKYVVRASHYVHDDQQVTVCYGPHDNARLWIEYGFTLPNNPNGKVALEHGTQCILISGQIVHVLKIFK
;
A
#
# COMPACT_ATOMS: atom_id res chain seq x y z
N MET A 1 -16.64 -5.31 -28.01
CA MET A 1 -15.33 -4.71 -27.72
C MET A 1 -14.30 -5.81 -27.70
N ASN A 2 -13.26 -5.71 -28.52
CA ASN A 2 -12.19 -6.70 -28.57
C ASN A 2 -11.20 -6.46 -27.40
N ASN A 3 -10.49 -7.50 -26.95
CA ASN A 3 -9.53 -7.41 -25.84
C ASN A 3 -8.47 -6.30 -26.02
N ILE A 4 -8.14 -5.96 -27.26
CA ILE A 4 -7.19 -4.90 -27.61
C ILE A 4 -7.78 -3.52 -27.28
N GLU A 5 -9.05 -3.26 -27.61
CA GLU A 5 -9.71 -1.97 -27.29
C GLU A 5 -9.81 -1.76 -25.77
N LEU A 6 -10.08 -2.82 -25.01
CA LEU A 6 -10.08 -2.77 -23.54
C LEU A 6 -8.68 -2.42 -23.01
N GLN A 7 -7.62 -3.07 -23.50
CA GLN A 7 -6.25 -2.79 -23.08
C GLN A 7 -5.82 -1.35 -23.39
N TYR A 8 -6.22 -0.80 -24.55
CA TYR A 8 -5.99 0.60 -24.91
C TYR A 8 -6.81 1.56 -24.04
N LEU A 9 -8.06 1.25 -23.72
CA LEU A 9 -8.89 2.05 -22.81
C LEU A 9 -8.31 2.08 -21.39
N PHE A 10 -7.86 0.94 -20.86
CA PHE A 10 -7.20 0.88 -19.56
C PHE A 10 -5.88 1.63 -19.53
N SER A 11 -5.04 1.45 -20.56
CA SER A 11 -3.84 2.25 -20.70
C SER A 11 -4.21 3.73 -20.76
N SER A 12 -5.21 4.14 -21.54
CA SER A 12 -5.63 5.53 -21.65
C SER A 12 -6.15 6.14 -20.33
N GLN A 13 -6.85 5.34 -19.50
CA GLN A 13 -7.30 5.75 -18.16
C GLN A 13 -6.13 5.89 -17.17
N LEU A 14 -5.09 5.06 -17.31
CA LEU A 14 -3.83 5.20 -16.57
C LEU A 14 -2.91 6.30 -17.15
N VAL A 15 -3.08 6.69 -18.43
CA VAL A 15 -2.18 7.57 -19.20
C VAL A 15 -2.44 9.06 -18.96
N GLN A 16 -3.52 9.46 -18.30
CA GLN A 16 -3.46 10.72 -17.54
C GLN A 16 -2.70 10.41 -16.25
N PHE A 17 -1.47 10.90 -16.14
CA PHE A 17 -0.65 10.78 -14.93
C PHE A 17 -1.46 11.24 -13.72
N GLN A 18 -2.12 10.30 -13.06
CA GLN A 18 -2.78 10.56 -11.81
C GLN A 18 -1.67 10.85 -10.81
N SER A 19 -1.67 12.05 -10.24
CA SER A 19 -0.75 12.40 -9.18
C SER A 19 -1.07 11.57 -7.94
N PHE A 20 -0.03 11.13 -7.22
CA PHE A 20 -0.19 10.45 -5.94
C PHE A 20 0.06 11.44 -4.80
N THR A 21 -0.55 11.18 -3.65
CA THR A 21 -0.45 12.01 -2.44
C THR A 21 0.41 11.35 -1.35
N THR A 22 1.15 10.28 -1.70
CA THR A 22 2.14 9.69 -0.81
C THR A 22 3.27 10.70 -0.58
N PRO A 23 3.88 10.74 0.63
CA PRO A 23 5.00 11.65 0.89
C PRO A 23 6.18 11.45 -0.09
N ALA A 24 6.42 10.21 -0.52
CA ALA A 24 7.47 9.88 -1.48
C ALA A 24 7.21 10.47 -2.88
N TYR A 25 5.96 10.50 -3.34
CA TYR A 25 5.62 11.07 -4.65
C TYR A 25 5.62 12.61 -4.62
N GLU A 26 5.12 13.19 -3.53
CA GLU A 26 5.10 14.65 -3.34
C GLU A 26 6.48 15.25 -3.04
N ASN A 27 7.54 14.43 -3.06
CA ASN A 27 8.91 14.81 -2.76
C ASN A 27 9.04 15.51 -1.40
N LYS A 28 8.24 15.07 -0.41
CA LYS A 28 8.31 15.57 0.95
C LYS A 28 9.54 14.97 1.63
N SER A 29 10.52 15.82 1.92
CA SER A 29 11.65 15.44 2.75
C SER A 29 11.19 15.27 4.20
N LEU A 30 10.93 14.03 4.61
CA LEU A 30 10.64 13.67 5.99
C LEU A 30 11.93 13.23 6.69
N ASN A 31 12.28 13.90 7.78
CA ASN A 31 13.36 13.44 8.66
C ASN A 31 12.83 12.29 9.52
N PRO A 32 13.36 11.05 9.40
CA PRO A 32 12.88 9.90 10.15
C PRO A 32 12.86 10.13 11.67
N LEU A 33 13.81 10.89 12.20
CA LEU A 33 13.93 11.16 13.64
C LEU A 33 12.76 11.98 14.20
N ASP A 34 12.09 12.78 13.35
CA ASP A 34 10.95 13.62 13.73
C ASP A 34 9.61 12.87 13.59
N LEU A 35 9.62 11.66 13.01
CA LEU A 35 8.43 10.85 12.80
C LEU A 35 8.13 9.95 14.00
N PRO A 36 6.84 9.72 14.33
CA PRO A 36 6.44 8.61 15.20
C PRO A 36 6.99 7.28 14.69
N VAL A 37 7.30 6.36 15.59
CA VAL A 37 7.98 5.09 15.28
C VAL A 37 7.25 4.29 14.21
N SER A 38 5.93 4.16 14.31
CA SER A 38 5.13 3.45 13.30
C SER A 38 5.26 4.07 11.91
N VAL A 39 5.29 5.40 11.80
CA VAL A 39 5.47 6.10 10.52
C VAL A 39 6.92 5.98 10.03
N ARG A 40 7.87 6.13 10.94
CA ARG A 40 9.32 6.03 10.67
C ARG A 40 9.68 4.69 10.04
N ASP A 41 9.14 3.60 10.57
CA ASP A 41 9.43 2.25 10.08
C ASP A 41 8.94 2.08 8.64
N PHE A 42 7.67 2.43 8.37
CA PHE A 42 7.12 2.39 7.00
C PHE A 42 7.90 3.30 6.05
N TRP A 43 8.17 4.54 6.46
CA TRP A 43 8.93 5.49 5.64
C TRP A 43 10.33 4.96 5.30
N THR A 44 11.06 4.43 6.28
CA THR A 44 12.43 3.96 6.08
C THR A 44 12.47 2.76 5.13
N VAL A 45 11.56 1.80 5.30
CA VAL A 45 11.43 0.63 4.41
C VAL A 45 11.08 1.09 2.99
N GLN A 46 10.06 1.93 2.84
CA GLN A 46 9.63 2.44 1.54
C GLN A 46 10.75 3.17 0.80
N GLN A 47 11.49 4.05 1.48
CA GLN A 47 12.61 4.77 0.86
C GLN A 47 13.73 3.83 0.43
N SER A 48 14.05 2.81 1.24
CA SER A 48 15.03 1.79 0.87
C SER A 48 14.59 1.01 -0.38
N ASP A 49 13.34 0.57 -0.44
CA ASP A 49 12.80 -0.21 -1.56
C ASP A 49 12.70 0.61 -2.85
N LEU A 50 12.27 1.87 -2.75
CA LEU A 50 12.23 2.81 -3.86
C LEU A 50 13.63 3.04 -4.43
N GLN A 51 14.61 3.37 -3.59
CA GLN A 51 15.99 3.62 -4.00
C GLN A 51 16.65 2.38 -4.60
N GLY A 52 16.45 1.21 -3.98
CA GLY A 52 16.96 -0.06 -4.47
C GLY A 52 16.36 -0.43 -5.83
N SER A 53 15.06 -0.18 -6.02
CA SER A 53 14.37 -0.42 -7.28
C SER A 53 14.84 0.54 -8.37
N TRP A 54 14.97 1.84 -8.06
CA TRP A 54 15.46 2.84 -9.00
C TRP A 54 16.89 2.55 -9.48
N ARG A 55 17.78 2.14 -8.56
CA ARG A 55 19.15 1.75 -8.91
C ARG A 55 19.15 0.65 -9.98
N ARG A 56 18.42 -0.43 -9.74
CA ARG A 56 18.34 -1.56 -10.67
C ARG A 56 17.73 -1.17 -12.01
N ILE A 57 16.63 -0.41 -12.00
CA ILE A 57 15.95 0.04 -13.22
C ILE A 57 16.82 0.99 -14.04
N SER A 58 17.51 1.94 -13.40
CA SER A 58 18.37 2.89 -14.11
C SER A 58 19.60 2.23 -14.74
N GLU A 59 20.08 1.12 -14.16
CA GLU A 59 21.16 0.29 -14.73
C GLU A 59 20.69 -0.49 -15.98
N VAL A 60 19.53 -1.16 -15.92
CA VAL A 60 19.06 -2.03 -17.02
C VAL A 60 18.26 -1.30 -18.11
N ALA A 61 17.63 -0.18 -17.76
CA ALA A 61 16.76 0.60 -18.63
C ALA A 61 17.04 2.11 -18.46
N PRO A 62 18.24 2.60 -18.83
CA PRO A 62 18.67 3.98 -18.61
C PRO A 62 17.83 5.02 -19.38
N PHE A 63 17.00 4.59 -20.35
CA PHE A 63 16.08 5.45 -21.08
C PHE A 63 14.78 5.77 -20.29
N ILE A 64 14.54 5.10 -19.16
CA ILE A 64 13.42 5.40 -18.26
C ILE A 64 13.83 6.55 -17.34
N THR A 65 13.07 7.65 -17.35
CA THR A 65 13.31 8.77 -16.43
C THR A 65 12.89 8.41 -15.01
N HIS A 66 13.48 9.07 -14.01
CA HIS A 66 13.08 8.89 -12.62
C HIS A 66 11.59 9.18 -12.40
N GLU A 67 11.04 10.19 -13.08
CA GLU A 67 9.61 10.52 -13.04
C GLU A 67 8.72 9.37 -13.50
N LYS A 68 9.03 8.76 -14.66
CA LYS A 68 8.26 7.61 -15.18
C LYS A 68 8.36 6.40 -14.26
N PHE A 69 9.56 6.14 -13.74
CA PHE A 69 9.76 5.09 -12.75
C PHE A 69 8.94 5.35 -11.48
N LEU A 70 9.03 6.56 -10.93
CA LEU A 70 8.35 6.94 -9.69
C LEU A 70 6.84 6.82 -9.84
N TRP A 71 6.29 7.29 -10.96
CA TRP A 71 4.88 7.09 -11.30
C TRP A 71 4.50 5.62 -11.37
N ALA A 72 5.25 4.80 -12.13
CA ALA A 72 4.95 3.37 -12.27
C ALA A 72 5.06 2.61 -10.95
N TRP A 73 6.07 2.94 -10.14
CA TRP A 73 6.24 2.38 -8.80
C TRP A 73 5.03 2.69 -7.91
N HIS A 74 4.50 3.92 -7.96
CA HIS A 74 3.31 4.29 -7.20
C HIS A 74 2.03 3.64 -7.72
N VAL A 75 1.87 3.48 -9.05
CA VAL A 75 0.76 2.70 -9.62
C VAL A 75 0.77 1.31 -9.00
N VAL A 76 1.90 0.61 -9.02
CA VAL A 76 1.98 -0.76 -8.48
C VAL A 76 1.71 -0.77 -6.97
N ASN A 77 2.43 0.02 -6.17
CA ASN A 77 2.34 -0.08 -4.70
C ASN A 77 0.99 0.36 -4.14
N THR A 78 0.33 1.33 -4.77
CA THR A 78 -0.96 1.87 -4.27
C THR A 78 -2.18 1.11 -4.80
N ARG A 79 -2.03 0.33 -5.89
CA ARG A 79 -3.16 -0.30 -6.61
C ARG A 79 -3.09 -1.82 -6.72
N CYS A 80 -1.95 -2.42 -6.41
CA CYS A 80 -1.83 -3.86 -6.53
C CYS A 80 -2.63 -4.59 -5.44
N ILE A 81 -3.02 -5.81 -5.78
CA ILE A 81 -3.63 -6.77 -4.87
C ILE A 81 -2.80 -8.04 -4.85
N TYR A 82 -2.84 -8.74 -3.72
CA TYR A 82 -2.25 -10.07 -3.62
C TYR A 82 -3.07 -11.08 -4.43
N VAL A 83 -2.37 -11.83 -5.27
CA VAL A 83 -2.95 -12.91 -6.06
C VAL A 83 -2.12 -14.16 -5.85
N GLU A 84 -2.77 -15.25 -5.45
CA GLU A 84 -2.13 -16.56 -5.37
C GLU A 84 -1.83 -17.10 -6.78
N ASN A 85 -0.61 -16.84 -7.28
CA ASN A 85 -0.16 -17.41 -8.55
C ASN A 85 0.51 -18.77 -8.38
N LYS A 86 0.40 -19.59 -9.43
CA LYS A 86 1.24 -20.78 -9.55
C LYS A 86 2.68 -20.34 -9.82
N PRO A 87 3.69 -21.03 -9.26
CA PRO A 87 5.07 -20.75 -9.59
C PRO A 87 5.31 -20.75 -11.10
N HIS A 88 5.95 -19.71 -11.60
CA HIS A 88 6.35 -19.59 -13.01
C HIS A 88 7.88 -19.61 -13.12
N THR A 89 8.43 -20.35 -14.09
CA THR A 89 9.89 -20.56 -14.21
C THR A 89 10.68 -19.29 -14.49
N SER A 90 10.05 -18.29 -15.09
CA SER A 90 10.65 -16.97 -15.38
C SER A 90 10.44 -15.92 -14.28
N VAL A 91 9.73 -16.25 -13.20
CA VAL A 91 9.44 -15.32 -12.10
C VAL A 91 10.03 -15.89 -10.82
N ASP A 92 10.72 -15.07 -10.04
CA ASP A 92 11.12 -15.48 -8.69
C ASP A 92 9.88 -15.56 -7.79
N ASN A 93 9.50 -16.79 -7.40
CA ASN A 93 8.34 -17.05 -6.53
C ASN A 93 8.77 -17.37 -5.09
N SER A 94 10.04 -17.14 -4.72
CA SER A 94 10.58 -17.48 -3.40
C SER A 94 9.87 -16.77 -2.24
N ALA A 95 9.25 -15.61 -2.52
CA ALA A 95 8.48 -14.82 -1.56
C ALA A 95 7.01 -15.27 -1.39
N GLY A 96 6.55 -16.30 -2.12
CA GLY A 96 5.23 -16.93 -1.94
C GLY A 96 4.03 -16.16 -2.52
N ASP A 97 4.08 -14.83 -2.54
CA ASP A 97 2.99 -14.00 -3.01
C ASP A 97 3.39 -13.15 -4.22
N THR A 98 2.57 -13.21 -5.26
CA THR A 98 2.68 -12.29 -6.40
C THR A 98 1.60 -11.24 -6.31
N ILE A 99 1.95 -10.01 -6.66
CA ILE A 99 1.01 -8.90 -6.76
C ILE A 99 0.52 -8.74 -8.20
N ALA A 100 -0.70 -8.22 -8.37
CA ALA A 100 -1.23 -7.83 -9.67
C ALA A 100 -1.96 -6.50 -9.56
N VAL A 101 -1.84 -5.65 -10.58
CA VAL A 101 -2.76 -4.52 -10.78
C VAL A 101 -3.88 -5.04 -11.67
N ILE A 102 -5.10 -5.06 -11.15
CA ILE A 102 -6.27 -5.57 -11.87
C ILE A 102 -7.14 -4.39 -12.27
N PRO A 103 -7.25 -4.11 -13.59
CA PRO A 103 -8.04 -2.99 -14.06
C PRO A 103 -9.49 -3.04 -13.56
N PHE A 104 -10.06 -1.87 -13.26
CA PHE A 104 -11.34 -1.64 -12.59
C PHE A 104 -11.36 -1.99 -11.10
N VAL A 105 -10.69 -3.05 -10.68
CA VAL A 105 -10.60 -3.40 -9.26
C VAL A 105 -9.72 -2.39 -8.51
N ASP A 106 -8.66 -1.92 -9.17
CA ASP A 106 -7.77 -0.87 -8.68
C ASP A 106 -8.44 0.50 -8.47
N MET A 107 -9.64 0.70 -9.02
CA MET A 107 -10.45 1.91 -8.81
C MET A 107 -11.28 1.87 -7.51
N LEU A 108 -11.44 0.69 -6.90
CA LEU A 108 -12.27 0.54 -5.69
C LEU A 108 -11.53 1.07 -4.48
N ASN A 109 -12.14 2.03 -3.78
CA ASN A 109 -11.53 2.65 -2.60
C ASN A 109 -11.54 1.73 -1.37
N HIS A 110 -10.68 2.06 -0.40
CA HIS A 110 -10.59 1.35 0.86
C HIS A 110 -11.75 1.68 1.81
N ASP A 111 -12.37 0.64 2.37
CA ASP A 111 -13.16 0.73 3.60
C ASP A 111 -12.79 -0.45 4.52
N PRO A 112 -12.40 -0.22 5.79
CA PRO A 112 -12.08 -1.30 6.72
C PRO A 112 -13.30 -2.17 7.06
N SER A 113 -14.50 -1.66 6.85
CA SER A 113 -15.78 -2.34 7.01
C SER A 113 -16.34 -2.90 5.70
N ALA A 114 -15.58 -2.83 4.59
CA ALA A 114 -16.04 -3.24 3.27
C ALA A 114 -16.70 -4.63 3.30
N GLN A 115 -17.98 -4.65 2.92
CA GLN A 115 -18.79 -5.86 2.84
C GLN A 115 -18.71 -6.44 1.43
N CYS A 116 -17.51 -6.84 1.04
CA CYS A 116 -17.22 -7.46 -0.25
C CYS A 116 -16.24 -8.62 -0.11
N LEU A 117 -16.37 -9.61 -0.99
CA LEU A 117 -15.41 -10.68 -1.19
C LEU A 117 -14.64 -10.42 -2.48
N ALA A 118 -13.34 -10.17 -2.37
CA ALA A 118 -12.43 -10.06 -3.50
C ALA A 118 -11.60 -11.35 -3.61
N THR A 119 -11.73 -12.09 -4.71
CA THR A 119 -11.11 -13.41 -4.85
C THR A 119 -10.81 -13.77 -6.30
N PHE A 120 -9.80 -14.62 -6.50
CA PHE A 120 -9.49 -15.18 -7.80
C PHE A 120 -10.21 -16.52 -8.01
N GLU A 121 -11.23 -16.53 -8.88
CA GLU A 121 -11.99 -17.73 -9.25
C GLU A 121 -11.18 -18.59 -10.23
N ARG A 122 -10.35 -19.49 -9.69
CA ARG A 122 -9.42 -20.35 -10.45
C ARG A 122 -10.08 -21.08 -11.64
N TYR A 123 -11.28 -21.62 -11.46
CA TYR A 123 -12.00 -22.35 -12.52
C TYR A 123 -12.43 -21.48 -13.70
N LYS A 124 -12.70 -20.19 -13.46
CA LYS A 124 -13.11 -19.25 -14.50
C LYS A 124 -11.97 -18.36 -14.98
N ASN A 125 -10.79 -18.47 -14.37
CA ASN A 125 -9.62 -17.65 -14.62
C ASN A 125 -9.95 -16.14 -14.56
N LYS A 126 -10.68 -15.72 -13.52
CA LYS A 126 -11.15 -14.35 -13.35
C LYS A 126 -10.99 -13.90 -11.90
N TYR A 127 -10.57 -12.66 -11.72
CA TYR A 127 -10.71 -11.99 -10.43
C TYR A 127 -12.12 -11.44 -10.29
N VAL A 128 -12.73 -11.64 -9.13
CA VAL A 128 -14.12 -11.27 -8.87
C VAL A 128 -14.21 -10.52 -7.55
N VAL A 129 -14.89 -9.37 -7.59
CA VAL A 129 -15.34 -8.65 -6.39
C VAL A 129 -16.85 -8.87 -6.28
N ARG A 130 -17.30 -9.45 -5.17
CA ARG A 130 -18.71 -9.75 -4.89
C ARG A 130 -19.15 -8.96 -3.67
N ALA A 131 -20.14 -8.08 -3.81
CA ALA A 131 -20.78 -7.47 -2.65
C ALA A 131 -21.52 -8.55 -1.84
N SER A 132 -21.38 -8.51 -0.52
CA SER A 132 -22.16 -9.37 0.40
C SER A 132 -23.43 -8.67 0.92
N HIS A 133 -23.73 -7.49 0.38
CA HIS A 133 -24.88 -6.66 0.72
C HIS A 133 -25.51 -6.06 -0.55
N TYR A 134 -26.72 -5.51 -0.41
CA TYR A 134 -27.34 -4.74 -1.48
C TYR A 134 -26.66 -3.38 -1.61
N VAL A 135 -26.18 -3.06 -2.81
CA VAL A 135 -25.57 -1.76 -3.13
C VAL A 135 -26.65 -0.90 -3.77
N HIS A 136 -26.98 0.22 -3.12
CA HIS A 136 -27.96 1.18 -3.63
C HIS A 136 -27.40 1.99 -4.81
N ASP A 137 -28.29 2.57 -5.61
CA ASP A 137 -27.89 3.56 -6.63
C ASP A 137 -27.09 4.69 -5.96
N ASP A 138 -26.04 5.15 -6.66
CA ASP A 138 -25.07 6.15 -6.18
C ASP A 138 -24.25 5.75 -4.93
N GLN A 139 -24.42 4.53 -4.39
CA GLN A 139 -23.58 4.02 -3.32
C GLN A 139 -22.23 3.56 -3.89
N GLN A 140 -21.15 4.09 -3.33
CA GLN A 140 -19.80 3.66 -3.66
C GLN A 140 -19.57 2.19 -3.26
N VAL A 141 -18.98 1.42 -4.18
CA VAL A 141 -18.45 0.09 -3.89
C VAL A 141 -17.02 0.22 -3.38
N THR A 142 -16.72 -0.37 -2.22
CA THR A 142 -15.41 -0.33 -1.57
C THR A 142 -14.86 -1.73 -1.35
N VAL A 143 -13.55 -1.83 -1.12
CA VAL A 143 -12.85 -3.06 -0.74
C VAL A 143 -11.99 -2.83 0.51
N CYS A 144 -11.62 -3.89 1.21
CA CYS A 144 -10.66 -3.80 2.31
C CYS A 144 -9.25 -4.10 1.77
N TYR A 145 -8.34 -3.12 1.80
CA TYR A 145 -6.94 -3.33 1.38
C TYR A 145 -6.16 -4.19 2.39
N GLY A 146 -6.68 -4.30 3.62
CA GLY A 146 -6.08 -5.03 4.72
C GLY A 146 -6.32 -4.31 6.05
N PRO A 147 -5.92 -4.91 7.19
CA PRO A 147 -6.01 -4.28 8.50
C PRO A 147 -4.89 -3.23 8.68
N HIS A 148 -4.98 -2.13 7.93
CA HIS A 148 -3.96 -1.09 7.87
C HIS A 148 -4.26 0.07 8.83
N ASP A 149 -3.24 0.50 9.58
CA ASP A 149 -3.31 1.69 10.39
C ASP A 149 -3.07 2.95 9.56
N ASN A 150 -3.27 4.12 10.16
CA ASN A 150 -3.08 5.40 9.45
C ASN A 150 -1.61 5.68 9.08
N ALA A 151 -0.64 5.06 9.75
CA ALA A 151 0.77 5.19 9.37
C ALA A 151 1.02 4.52 8.02
N ARG A 152 0.55 3.27 7.86
CA ARG A 152 0.66 2.54 6.59
C ARG A 152 -0.18 3.16 5.48
N LEU A 153 -1.43 3.53 5.77
CA LEU A 153 -2.31 4.16 4.77
C LEU A 153 -1.70 5.47 4.24
N TRP A 154 -1.08 6.27 5.11
CA TRP A 154 -0.47 7.52 4.69
C TRP A 154 0.78 7.29 3.84
N ILE A 155 1.70 6.44 4.29
CA ILE A 155 2.97 6.21 3.59
C ILE A 155 2.76 5.45 2.28
N GLU A 156 1.98 4.37 2.27
CA GLU A 156 1.84 3.49 1.11
C GLU A 156 0.71 3.89 0.15
N TYR A 157 -0.34 4.57 0.64
CA TYR A 157 -1.52 4.90 -0.17
C TYR A 157 -1.84 6.40 -0.26
N GLY A 158 -1.18 7.24 0.54
CA GLY A 158 -1.34 8.70 0.47
C GLY A 158 -2.62 9.24 1.11
N PHE A 159 -3.29 8.48 1.99
CA PHE A 159 -4.49 8.94 2.72
C PHE A 159 -4.54 8.42 4.15
N THR A 160 -5.44 8.94 4.97
CA THR A 160 -5.75 8.42 6.32
C THR A 160 -7.26 8.29 6.50
N LEU A 161 -7.69 7.46 7.46
CA LEU A 161 -9.10 7.32 7.81
C LEU A 161 -9.40 8.00 9.15
N PRO A 162 -10.48 8.79 9.25
CA PRO A 162 -11.00 9.21 10.55
C PRO A 162 -11.52 7.98 11.30
N ASN A 163 -11.22 7.89 12.60
CA ASN A 163 -11.66 6.76 13.46
C ASN A 163 -11.30 5.37 12.91
N ASN A 164 -10.10 5.21 12.34
CA ASN A 164 -9.64 3.94 11.78
C ASN A 164 -9.68 2.82 12.84
N PRO A 165 -10.50 1.76 12.67
CA PRO A 165 -10.60 0.67 13.66
C PRO A 165 -9.30 -0.14 13.79
N ASN A 166 -8.41 -0.07 12.79
CA ASN A 166 -7.10 -0.70 12.80
C ASN A 166 -5.99 0.24 13.28
N GLY A 167 -6.33 1.43 13.79
CA GLY A 167 -5.39 2.40 14.33
C GLY A 167 -4.57 1.81 15.48
N LYS A 168 -3.24 1.89 15.37
CA LYS A 168 -2.31 1.41 16.39
C LYS A 168 -1.13 2.38 16.54
N VAL A 169 -0.52 2.36 17.71
CA VAL A 169 0.68 3.14 18.02
C VAL A 169 1.73 2.16 18.53
N ALA A 170 2.92 2.20 17.93
CA ALA A 170 4.06 1.42 18.42
C ALA A 170 4.54 2.03 19.74
N LEU A 171 4.65 1.19 20.77
CA LEU A 171 5.28 1.55 22.03
C LEU A 171 6.70 1.01 22.03
N GLU A 172 7.69 1.90 22.02
CA GLU A 172 9.07 1.48 22.24
C GLU A 172 9.22 1.02 23.68
N HIS A 173 9.52 -0.26 23.88
CA HIS A 173 9.86 -0.76 25.21
C HIS A 173 11.30 -0.34 25.54
N GLY A 174 11.47 0.94 25.88
CA GLY A 174 12.68 1.48 26.48
C GLY A 174 12.59 1.37 27.99
N THR A 175 13.14 0.30 28.56
CA THR A 175 13.29 0.13 30.01
C THR A 175 14.19 1.24 30.57
N GLN A 176 13.60 2.22 31.26
CA GLN A 176 14.31 2.99 32.29
C GLN A 176 13.63 2.71 33.63
N CYS A 177 14.06 1.65 34.31
CA CYS A 177 13.86 1.53 35.74
C CYS A 177 14.79 2.53 36.41
N ILE A 178 14.30 3.72 36.74
CA ILE A 178 14.98 4.56 37.73
C ILE A 178 14.65 3.94 39.09
N LEU A 179 15.63 3.29 39.72
CA LEU A 179 15.55 2.91 41.12
C LEU A 179 15.55 4.19 41.96
N ILE A 180 14.37 4.70 42.29
CA ILE A 180 14.22 5.67 43.38
C ILE A 180 13.81 4.85 44.60
N SER A 181 14.75 4.72 45.55
CA SER A 181 14.49 4.25 46.93
C SER A 181 13.73 2.92 47.07
N GLY A 182 14.11 1.88 46.34
CA GLY A 182 13.69 0.50 46.65
C GLY A 182 12.26 0.12 46.28
N GLN A 183 11.53 0.93 45.50
CA GLN A 183 10.29 0.51 44.84
C GLN A 183 10.45 0.56 43.32
N ILE A 184 10.07 -0.53 42.64
CA ILE A 184 9.97 -0.56 41.19
C ILE A 184 8.74 0.25 40.80
N VAL A 185 8.94 1.43 40.22
CA VAL A 185 7.87 2.22 39.62
C VAL A 185 8.03 2.15 38.10
N HIS A 186 7.06 1.53 37.42
CA HIS A 186 6.97 1.56 35.96
C HIS A 186 6.50 2.95 35.53
N VAL A 187 7.41 3.82 35.10
CA VAL A 187 7.06 5.12 34.52
C VAL A 187 6.82 4.95 33.03
N LEU A 188 5.55 4.85 32.61
CA LEU A 188 5.17 5.05 31.22
C LEU A 188 5.31 6.55 30.89
N LYS A 189 6.36 6.93 30.15
CA LYS A 189 6.38 8.24 29.47
C LYS A 189 5.47 8.13 28.24
N ILE A 190 4.21 8.52 28.42
CA ILE A 190 3.33 8.84 27.29
C ILE A 190 3.73 10.25 26.87
N PHE A 191 4.44 10.39 25.74
CA PHE A 191 4.61 11.68 25.10
C PHE A 191 3.24 12.10 24.55
N LYS A 192 2.74 13.24 25.03
CA LYS A 192 1.49 13.87 24.57
C LYS A 192 1.68 14.52 23.21
#